data_AF-A0A1A3CVX6-F1
#
_entry.id   AF-A0A1A3CVX6-F1
#
_cell.length_a   1.000
_cell.length_b   1.000
_cell.length_c   1.000
_cell.angle_alpha   90.00
_cell.angle_beta   90.00
_cell.angle_gamma   90.00
#
_symmetry.space_group_name_H-M   'P 1'
#
loop_
_entity.id
_entity.type
_entity.pdbx_description
1 polymer ?
#
loop_
_entity_poly.entity_id
_entity_poly.type
_entity_poly.pdbx_seq_one_letter_code
_entity_poly.pdbx_strand_id
1 'polypeptide(L)'
;MYRHVLQEQCERELFDGVSALSDVSADEWAAADRDYQERVAAEVELRMRAGEPVQCQSWELSKGFRAPFNRWPSNRGLFTVTADDRIVFKPREAR
;
A
#
# COMPACT_ATOMS: atom_id res chain seq x y z
N MET A 1 7.32 8.70 0.75
CA MET A 1 5.95 8.42 0.26
C MET A 1 5.83 7.02 -0.31
N TYR A 2 6.78 6.58 -1.14
CA TYR A 2 6.92 5.22 -1.65
C TYR A 2 6.76 4.15 -0.57
N ARG A 3 7.50 4.26 0.55
CA ARG A 3 7.39 3.32 1.68
C ARG A 3 5.97 3.20 2.24
N HIS A 4 5.22 4.30 2.32
CA HIS A 4 3.86 4.29 2.85
C HIS A 4 2.91 3.59 1.89
N VAL A 5 2.94 3.95 0.61
CA VAL A 5 2.10 3.31 -0.43
C VAL A 5 2.42 1.82 -0.52
N LEU A 6 3.70 1.47 -0.45
CA LEU A 6 4.16 0.09 -0.46
C LEU A 6 3.65 -0.67 0.77
N GLN A 7 3.68 -0.07 1.96
CA GLN A 7 3.14 -0.67 3.17
C GLN A 7 1.63 -0.93 3.05
N GLU A 8 0.83 0.05 2.64
CA GLU A 8 -0.62 -0.10 2.44
C GLU A 8 -0.94 -1.21 1.41
N GLN A 9 -0.12 -1.34 0.36
CA GLN A 9 -0.25 -2.41 -0.62
C GLN A 9 0.07 -3.78 0.01
N CYS A 10 1.18 -3.90 0.72
CA CYS A 10 1.59 -5.14 1.39
C CYS A 10 0.56 -5.58 2.45
N GLU A 11 0.03 -4.63 3.22
CA GLU A 11 -1.05 -4.88 4.19
C GLU A 11 -2.27 -5.47 3.49
N ARG A 12 -2.76 -4.85 2.41
CA ARG A 12 -3.90 -5.39 1.65
C ARG A 12 -3.65 -6.78 1.06
N GLU A 13 -2.49 -6.99 0.45
CA GLU A 13 -2.14 -8.27 -0.18
C GLU A 13 -2.04 -9.41 0.84
N LEU A 14 -1.58 -9.12 2.07
CA LEU A 14 -1.47 -10.09 3.14
C LEU A 14 -2.77 -10.25 3.95
N PHE A 15 -3.64 -9.22 3.97
CA PHE A 15 -4.91 -9.24 4.70
C PHE A 15 -5.90 -10.28 4.14
N ASP A 16 -5.90 -10.53 2.83
CA ASP A 16 -6.76 -11.54 2.18
C ASP A 16 -6.54 -12.98 2.70
N GLY A 17 -5.47 -13.22 3.47
CA GLY A 17 -5.16 -14.52 4.07
C GLY A 17 -5.68 -14.76 5.49
N VAL A 18 -6.30 -13.77 6.15
CA VAL A 18 -6.74 -13.90 7.55
C VAL A 18 -8.16 -14.48 7.59
N SER A 19 -8.27 -15.81 7.70
CA SER A 19 -9.55 -16.52 7.89
C SER A 19 -10.28 -16.09 9.16
N ALA A 20 -11.62 -16.17 9.14
CA ALA A 20 -12.51 -15.72 10.21
C ALA A 20 -12.11 -16.25 11.60
N LEU A 21 -11.68 -15.34 12.47
CA LEU A 21 -11.18 -15.61 13.83
C LEU A 21 -12.34 -15.60 14.84
N SER A 22 -13.32 -16.50 14.71
CA SER A 22 -14.52 -16.46 15.57
C SER A 22 -14.35 -17.03 16.99
N ASP A 23 -13.20 -17.61 17.35
CA ASP A 23 -12.96 -18.21 18.67
C ASP A 23 -11.52 -18.02 19.17
N VAL A 24 -10.98 -16.80 19.02
CA VAL A 24 -9.57 -16.50 19.34
C VAL A 24 -9.49 -15.65 20.60
N SER A 25 -8.70 -16.07 21.58
CA SER A 25 -8.43 -15.32 22.81
C SER A 25 -7.65 -14.03 22.53
N ALA A 26 -7.68 -13.06 23.47
CA ALA A 26 -6.96 -11.78 23.29
C ALA A 26 -5.44 -11.98 23.07
N ASP A 27 -4.84 -12.99 23.70
CA ASP A 27 -3.42 -13.30 23.56
C ASP A 27 -3.09 -13.91 22.19
N GLU A 28 -3.95 -14.78 21.69
CA GLU A 28 -3.83 -15.36 20.34
C GLU A 28 -4.03 -14.29 19.27
N TRP A 29 -4.94 -13.33 19.49
CA TRP A 29 -5.08 -12.14 18.63
C TRP A 29 -3.82 -11.29 18.63
N ALA A 30 -3.24 -11.00 19.79
CA ALA A 30 -2.01 -10.22 19.88
C ALA A 30 -0.82 -10.93 19.23
N ALA A 31 -0.76 -12.26 19.31
CA ALA A 31 0.26 -13.06 18.62
C ALA A 31 0.06 -13.04 17.09
N ALA A 32 -1.19 -13.22 16.63
CA ALA A 32 -1.53 -13.17 15.22
C ALA A 32 -1.29 -11.78 14.59
N ASP A 33 -1.61 -10.70 15.32
CA ASP A 33 -1.32 -9.34 14.89
C ASP A 33 0.18 -9.11 14.77
N ARG A 34 0.99 -9.53 15.75
CA ARG A 34 2.46 -9.43 15.66
C ARG A 34 3.02 -10.20 14.46
N ASP A 35 2.60 -11.45 14.25
CA ASP A 35 3.02 -12.25 13.08
C ASP A 35 2.65 -11.55 11.78
N TYR A 36 1.43 -11.00 11.69
CA TYR A 36 0.99 -10.23 10.54
C TYR A 36 1.86 -8.99 10.30
N GLN A 37 2.13 -8.18 11.34
CA GLN A 37 2.97 -7.00 11.23
C GLN A 37 4.41 -7.35 10.84
N GLU A 38 4.97 -8.44 11.35
CA GLU A 38 6.30 -8.93 10.98
C GLU A 38 6.36 -9.34 9.50
N ARG A 39 5.32 -10.04 9.01
CA ARG A 39 5.20 -10.44 7.60
C ARG A 39 5.07 -9.23 6.68
N VAL A 40 4.24 -8.25 7.05
CA VAL A 40 4.13 -6.97 6.32
C VAL A 40 5.48 -6.27 6.28
N ALA A 41 6.15 -6.12 7.42
CA ALA A 41 7.44 -5.45 7.50
C ALA A 41 8.52 -6.14 6.64
N ALA A 42 8.56 -7.49 6.65
CA ALA A 42 9.49 -8.26 5.83
C ALA A 42 9.24 -8.06 4.33
N GLU A 43 7.97 -8.09 3.90
CA GLU A 43 7.60 -7.87 2.49
C GLU A 43 7.92 -6.44 2.03
N VAL A 44 7.65 -5.45 2.89
CA VAL A 44 8.01 -4.05 2.63
C VAL A 44 9.52 -3.91 2.44
N GLU A 45 10.33 -4.45 3.35
CA GLU A 45 11.80 -4.36 3.23
C GLU A 45 12.33 -5.09 1.99
N LEU A 46 11.73 -6.22 1.60
CA LEU A 46 12.06 -6.94 0.37
C LEU A 46 11.81 -6.05 -0.87
N ARG A 47 10.61 -5.49 -0.99
CA ARG A 47 10.22 -4.66 -2.14
C ARG A 47 10.92 -3.31 -2.15
N MET A 48 11.20 -2.74 -0.98
CA MET A 48 12.04 -1.54 -0.85
C MET A 48 13.43 -1.75 -1.47
N ARG A 49 14.03 -2.94 -1.30
CA ARG A 49 15.33 -3.27 -1.91
C ARG A 49 15.23 -3.48 -3.42
N ALA A 50 14.11 -4.05 -3.90
CA ALA A 50 13.87 -4.22 -5.33
C ALA A 50 13.64 -2.88 -6.05
N GLY A 51 13.05 -1.90 -5.35
CA GLY A 51 12.81 -0.56 -5.88
C GLY A 51 11.76 -0.52 -6.99
N GLU A 52 10.86 -1.51 -7.02
CA GLU A 52 9.85 -1.65 -8.06
C GLU A 52 8.80 -0.53 -7.95
N PRO A 53 8.35 0.07 -9.07
CA PRO A 53 7.27 1.04 -9.04
C PRO A 53 5.97 0.41 -8.52
N VAL A 54 5.32 1.09 -7.58
CA VAL A 54 4.06 0.66 -6.97
C VAL A 54 2.88 1.37 -7.63
N GLN A 55 1.88 0.61 -8.05
CA GLN A 55 0.61 1.17 -8.51
C GLN A 55 -0.36 1.35 -7.34
N CYS A 56 -1.01 2.50 -7.27
CA CYS A 56 -1.96 2.80 -6.19
C CYS A 56 -3.10 3.72 -6.65
N GLN A 57 -4.15 3.76 -5.85
CA GLN A 57 -5.27 4.68 -5.92
C GLN A 57 -4.94 6.00 -5.23
N SER A 58 -5.77 7.01 -5.47
CA SER A 58 -5.60 8.35 -4.88
C SER A 58 -5.63 8.34 -3.35
N TRP A 59 -6.41 7.45 -2.73
CA TRP A 59 -6.60 7.38 -1.28
C TRP A 59 -5.45 6.66 -0.55
N GLU A 60 -4.59 5.93 -1.27
CA GLU A 60 -3.39 5.27 -0.73
C GLU A 60 -2.18 6.22 -0.67
N LEU A 61 -2.30 7.43 -1.25
CA LEU A 61 -1.25 8.43 -1.20
C LEU A 61 -1.24 9.13 0.17
N SER A 62 -0.04 9.34 0.72
CA SER A 62 0.16 9.99 2.02
C SER A 62 -0.53 11.37 2.09
N LYS A 63 -1.32 11.61 3.15
CA LYS A 63 -1.97 12.91 3.39
C LYS A 63 -0.93 14.03 3.46
N GLY A 64 -1.14 15.11 2.71
CA GLY A 64 -0.30 16.31 2.74
C GLY A 64 0.82 16.37 1.69
N PHE A 65 1.03 15.33 0.89
CA PHE A 65 1.92 15.44 -0.26
C PHE A 65 1.23 16.21 -1.39
N ARG A 66 1.92 17.25 -1.88
CA ARG A 66 1.57 17.91 -3.14
C ARG A 66 1.91 16.93 -4.25
N ALA A 67 0.94 16.09 -4.61
CA ALA A 67 1.03 15.39 -5.87
C ALA A 67 1.37 16.45 -6.96
N PRO A 68 2.28 16.18 -7.91
CA PRO A 68 2.84 17.19 -8.83
C PRO A 68 1.81 17.77 -9.82
N PHE A 69 0.53 17.55 -9.56
CA PHE A 69 -0.58 17.94 -10.39
C PHE A 69 -1.12 19.29 -9.92
N ASN A 70 -1.28 20.23 -10.87
CA ASN A 70 -1.93 21.53 -10.63
C ASN A 70 -3.40 21.37 -10.18
N ARG A 71 -4.01 20.22 -10.43
CA ARG A 71 -5.33 19.80 -9.97
C ARG A 71 -5.31 18.30 -9.75
N TRP A 72 -5.91 17.81 -8.66
CA TRP A 72 -6.05 16.37 -8.45
C TRP A 72 -6.76 15.73 -9.65
N PRO A 73 -6.15 14.72 -10.29
CA PRO A 73 -6.82 13.98 -11.35
C PRO A 73 -8.10 13.35 -10.80
N SER A 74 -9.16 13.30 -11.61
CA SER A 74 -10.41 12.62 -11.21
C SER A 74 -10.13 11.14 -10.88
N ASN A 75 -10.98 10.51 -10.05
CA ASN A 75 -10.88 9.10 -9.59
C ASN A 75 -10.98 8.03 -10.71
N ARG A 76 -10.54 8.35 -11.93
CA ARG A 76 -10.58 7.50 -13.12
C ARG A 76 -9.18 7.19 -13.63
N GLY A 77 -8.20 6.98 -12.75
CA GLY A 77 -6.85 6.59 -13.18
C GLY A 77 -6.05 5.98 -12.04
N LEU A 78 -4.89 5.42 -12.38
CA LEU A 78 -3.95 4.83 -11.44
C LEU A 78 -2.76 5.76 -11.24
N PHE A 79 -2.26 5.83 -10.01
CA PHE A 79 -1.00 6.46 -9.70
C PHE A 79 0.08 5.39 -9.70
N THR A 80 1.30 5.78 -10.07
CA THR A 80 2.50 4.97 -9.94
C THR A 80 3.50 5.76 -9.12
N VAL A 81 3.96 5.16 -8.02
CA VAL A 81 4.95 5.74 -7.11
C VAL A 81 6.24 4.95 -7.21
N THR A 82 7.34 5.64 -7.46
CA THR A 82 8.68 5.04 -7.59
C THR A 82 9.50 5.21 -6.31
N ALA A 83 10.58 4.45 -6.17
CA ALA A 83 11.45 4.46 -4.98
C ALA A 83 12.12 5.83 -4.70
N ASP A 84 12.26 6.69 -5.72
CA ASP A 84 12.73 8.08 -5.59
C ASP A 84 11.60 9.08 -5.28
N ASP A 85 10.46 8.59 -4.77
CA ASP A 85 9.30 9.38 -4.36
C ASP A 85 8.66 10.22 -5.49
N ARG A 86 8.79 9.79 -6.76
CA ARG A 86 8.06 10.40 -7.88
C ARG A 86 6.69 9.76 -8.04
N ILE A 87 5.70 10.58 -8.43
CA ILE A 87 4.34 10.14 -8.75
C ILE A 87 4.08 10.39 -10.22
N VAL A 88 3.61 9.36 -10.92
CA VAL A 88 3.07 9.47 -12.26
C VAL A 88 1.59 9.11 -12.19
N PHE A 89 0.73 9.94 -12.79
CA PHE A 89 -0.69 9.60 -12.96
C PHE A 89 -0.90 9.03 -14.37
N LYS A 90 -1.48 7.84 -14.44
CA LYS A 90 -1.94 7.22 -15.68
C LYS A 90 -3.47 7.31 -15.74
N PRO A 91 -4.04 8.17 -16.61
CA PRO A 91 -5.48 8.20 -16.83
C PRO A 91 -5.96 6.82 -17.30
N ARG A 92 -7.13 6.39 -16.84
CA ARG A 92 -7.80 5.23 -17.43
C ARG A 92 -8.27 5.64 -18.82
N GLU A 93 -7.74 4.98 -19.85
CA GLU A 93 -8.24 5.17 -21.21
C GLU A 93 -9.74 4.84 -21.25
N ALA A 94 -10.52 5.74 -21.83
CA ALA A 94 -11.93 5.47 -22.09
C ALA A 94 -11.99 4.35 -23.14
N ARG A 95 -12.58 3.22 -22.75
CA ARG A 95 -12.83 2.09 -23.64
C ARG A 95 -14.05 2.33 -24.50
#